data_AF-U6DIP4-F1
#
_entry.id   AF-U6DIP4-F1
#
_cell.length_a   1.000
_cell.length_b   1.000
_cell.length_c   1.000
_cell.angle_alpha   90.00
_cell.angle_beta   90.00
_cell.angle_gamma   90.00
#
_symmetry.space_group_name_H-M   'P 1'
#
loop_
_entity.id
_entity.type
_entity.pdbx_description
1 polymer ?
#
loop_
_entity_poly.entity_id
_entity_poly.type
_entity_poly.pdbx_seq_one_letter_code
_entity_poly.pdbx_strand_id
1 'polypeptide(L)'
;MMAKNPPKPAPRRIFQERLKMTALPLYFEGFLLVKRSEYQEYKHYWTELRGTTLFFYSDKKSPTYVDKLDLIDLTCLTDENSTVKNCAKFTLVLPKEEVQLKTENTESGEEWRGFILTVTELSVPQHVSLLPGQVIRLHEVLEREKKRRIETEQTPSSAVDKKEPAEDYADVLSPMPACFYTVSRKEATEMLEKNPSLGNMILRPGSDSKSYSITIRQEIDTPRIKHYKVMSVGKNYTIELEKPVTLPNLFSVIDYFMKETRGNLRPFIYSADETSETEGSPVTPLK
;
A
#
# COMPACT_ATOMS: atom_id res chain seq x y z
N MET A 1 -19.94 -31.48 4.12
CA MET A 1 -18.67 -30.72 4.19
C MET A 1 -19.03 -29.24 4.27
N MET A 2 -18.79 -28.58 5.40
CA MET A 2 -19.11 -27.16 5.54
C MET A 2 -17.97 -26.35 4.93
N ALA A 3 -18.26 -25.61 3.87
CA ALA A 3 -17.37 -24.61 3.31
C ALA A 3 -17.14 -23.53 4.39
N LYS A 4 -15.97 -23.57 5.04
CA LYS A 4 -15.52 -22.45 5.87
C LYS A 4 -15.23 -21.29 4.92
N ASN A 5 -16.11 -20.30 4.93
CA ASN A 5 -15.86 -19.06 4.20
C ASN A 5 -14.51 -18.49 4.63
N PRO A 6 -13.71 -17.95 3.69
CA PRO A 6 -12.47 -17.28 4.04
C PRO A 6 -12.76 -16.18 5.08
N PRO A 7 -11.87 -15.96 6.05
CA PRO A 7 -12.11 -15.01 7.13
C PRO A 7 -12.41 -13.63 6.53
N LYS A 8 -13.58 -13.06 6.83
CA LYS A 8 -14.02 -11.76 6.29
C LYS A 8 -12.94 -10.71 6.54
N PRO A 9 -12.42 -9.99 5.53
CA PRO A 9 -11.36 -9.01 5.73
C PRO A 9 -11.77 -7.94 6.74
N ALA A 10 -10.79 -7.32 7.40
CA ALA A 10 -11.06 -6.26 8.35
C ALA A 10 -11.88 -5.13 7.67
N PRO A 11 -12.77 -4.44 8.41
CA PRO A 11 -13.45 -3.24 7.91
C PRO A 11 -12.45 -2.28 7.25
N ARG A 12 -12.78 -1.72 6.08
CA ARG A 12 -11.87 -0.93 5.22
C ARG A 12 -11.08 0.14 6.00
N ARG A 13 -11.73 0.80 6.97
CA ARG A 13 -11.11 1.79 7.86
C ARG A 13 -9.98 1.20 8.71
N ILE A 14 -10.18 0.04 9.31
CA ILE A 14 -9.20 -0.63 10.19
C ILE A 14 -7.99 -1.07 9.35
N PHE A 15 -8.22 -1.58 8.15
CA PHE A 15 -7.14 -1.93 7.24
C PHE A 15 -6.29 -0.71 6.87
N GLN A 16 -6.91 0.44 6.58
CA GLN A 16 -6.21 1.69 6.29
C GLN A 16 -5.43 2.21 7.49
N GLU A 17 -6.01 2.17 8.69
CA GLU A 17 -5.34 2.58 9.93
C GLU A 17 -4.12 1.70 10.22
N ARG A 18 -4.23 0.38 10.08
CA ARG A 18 -3.10 -0.56 10.24
C ARG A 18 -2.03 -0.36 9.16
N LEU A 19 -2.43 -0.08 7.91
CA LEU A 19 -1.50 0.24 6.83
C LEU A 19 -0.74 1.53 7.11
N LYS A 20 -1.44 2.59 7.53
CA LYS A 20 -0.82 3.89 7.90
C LYS A 20 0.15 3.73 9.07
N MET A 21 -0.24 2.96 10.09
CA MET A 21 0.57 2.77 11.29
C MET A 21 1.80 1.90 11.07
N THR A 22 1.68 0.84 10.27
CA THR A 22 2.82 -0.07 10.02
C THR A 22 3.70 0.42 8.88
N ALA A 23 3.15 1.15 7.91
CA ALA A 23 3.80 1.50 6.64
C ALA A 23 4.31 0.28 5.84
N LEU A 24 3.80 -0.92 6.11
CA LEU A 24 4.17 -2.16 5.43
C LEU A 24 2.93 -2.81 4.78
N PRO A 25 3.03 -3.35 3.54
CA PRO A 25 1.96 -4.12 2.92
C PRO A 25 1.67 -5.40 3.68
N LEU A 26 0.39 -5.76 3.70
CA LEU A 26 -0.11 -7.02 4.26
C LEU A 26 0.18 -8.19 3.32
N TYR A 27 0.79 -9.24 3.85
CA TYR A 27 1.11 -10.47 3.12
C TYR A 27 0.21 -11.63 3.53
N PHE A 28 -0.02 -11.79 4.83
CA PHE A 28 -0.88 -12.84 5.34
C PHE A 28 -1.51 -12.42 6.67
N GLU A 29 -2.71 -12.92 6.96
CA GLU A 29 -3.43 -12.63 8.19
C GLU A 29 -4.16 -13.87 8.72
N GLY A 30 -4.24 -14.00 10.04
CA GLY A 30 -4.93 -15.12 10.68
C GLY A 30 -4.72 -15.15 12.18
N PHE A 31 -5.47 -16.02 12.86
CA PHE A 31 -5.28 -16.24 14.28
C PHE A 31 -4.04 -17.11 14.55
N LEU A 32 -3.24 -16.69 15.53
CA LEU A 32 -2.11 -17.46 16.05
C LEU A 32 -2.15 -17.48 17.57
N LEU A 33 -1.78 -18.63 18.12
CA LEU A 33 -1.43 -18.79 19.52
C LEU A 33 0.08 -18.59 19.66
N VAL A 34 0.48 -17.58 20.41
CA VAL A 34 1.87 -17.16 20.58
C VAL A 34 2.31 -17.39 22.02
N LYS A 35 3.45 -18.04 22.21
CA LYS A 35 4.09 -18.20 23.50
C LYS A 35 5.54 -17.74 23.40
N ARG A 36 5.94 -16.85 24.29
CA ARG A 36 7.31 -16.36 24.45
C ARG A 36 7.83 -16.74 25.83
N SER A 37 9.12 -16.52 26.08
CA SER A 37 9.75 -16.85 27.36
C SER A 37 9.16 -16.08 28.56
N GLU A 38 8.62 -14.87 28.32
CA GLU A 38 8.09 -14.00 29.38
C GLU A 38 6.75 -14.47 29.94
N TYR A 39 6.03 -15.36 29.24
CA TYR A 39 4.73 -15.85 29.65
C TYR A 39 4.64 -17.37 29.52
N GLN A 40 4.16 -18.04 30.57
CA GLN A 40 4.14 -19.51 30.62
C GLN A 40 3.09 -20.15 29.69
N GLU A 41 2.07 -19.38 29.30
CA GLU A 41 0.91 -19.82 28.53
C GLU A 41 0.84 -19.19 27.13
N TYR A 42 0.16 -19.88 26.21
CA TYR A 42 -0.13 -19.34 24.88
C TYR A 42 -1.19 -18.25 24.95
N LYS A 43 -0.88 -17.11 24.35
CA LYS A 43 -1.83 -16.01 24.16
C LYS A 43 -2.37 -16.03 22.73
N HIS A 44 -3.65 -15.71 22.58
CA HIS A 44 -4.34 -15.75 21.30
C HIS A 44 -4.39 -14.37 20.66
N TYR A 45 -3.88 -14.25 19.44
CA TYR A 45 -3.80 -12.97 18.73
C TYR A 45 -4.34 -13.09 17.31
N TRP A 46 -4.99 -12.02 16.85
CA TRP A 46 -5.10 -11.77 15.42
C TRP A 46 -3.74 -11.29 14.92
N THR A 47 -3.12 -12.02 14.00
CA THR A 47 -1.76 -11.76 13.56
C THR A 47 -1.75 -11.35 12.09
N GLU A 48 -0.96 -10.32 11.77
CA GLU A 48 -0.69 -9.90 10.41
C GLU A 48 0.81 -10.00 10.12
N LEU A 49 1.18 -10.70 9.05
CA LEU A 49 2.52 -10.65 8.49
C LEU A 49 2.61 -9.48 7.53
N ARG A 50 3.45 -8.49 7.86
CA ARG A 50 3.73 -7.34 6.98
C ARG A 50 5.24 -7.15 6.88
N GLY A 51 5.78 -7.24 5.67
CA GLY A 51 7.24 -7.24 5.50
C GLY A 51 7.85 -8.49 6.14
N THR A 52 8.95 -8.27 6.87
CA THR A 52 9.58 -9.27 7.73
C THR A 52 9.08 -9.22 9.17
N THR A 53 7.93 -8.60 9.46
CA THR A 53 7.47 -8.43 10.85
C THR A 53 6.07 -9.01 11.04
N LEU A 54 5.88 -9.75 12.14
CA LEU A 54 4.57 -10.17 12.63
C LEU A 54 4.01 -9.12 13.58
N PHE A 55 2.78 -8.68 13.33
CA PHE A 55 2.06 -7.74 14.19
C PHE A 55 0.91 -8.46 14.89
N PHE A 56 0.87 -8.37 16.22
CA PHE A 56 -0.10 -9.05 17.07
C PHE A 56 -1.17 -8.06 17.54
N TYR A 57 -2.42 -8.36 17.25
CA TYR A 57 -3.59 -7.56 17.64
C TYR A 57 -4.44 -8.37 18.62
N SER A 58 -5.03 -7.69 19.61
CA SER A 58 -5.97 -8.32 20.56
C SER A 58 -7.14 -8.99 19.83
N ASP A 59 -7.64 -8.35 18.77
CA ASP A 59 -8.67 -8.92 17.91
C ASP A 59 -8.61 -8.38 16.46
N LYS A 60 -9.51 -8.89 15.61
CA LYS A 60 -9.62 -8.48 14.20
C LYS A 60 -10.08 -7.02 14.01
N LYS A 61 -10.68 -6.40 15.04
CA LYS A 61 -11.24 -5.05 14.99
C LYS A 61 -10.31 -4.01 15.63
N SER A 62 -9.20 -4.43 16.21
CA SER A 62 -8.26 -3.57 16.91
C SER A 62 -7.47 -2.71 15.91
N PRO A 63 -7.52 -1.38 15.98
CA PRO A 63 -6.79 -0.53 15.03
C PRO A 63 -5.27 -0.57 15.27
N THR A 64 -4.86 -0.81 16.52
CA THR A 64 -3.45 -0.83 16.97
C THR A 64 -3.02 -2.24 17.36
N TYR A 65 -1.78 -2.61 17.04
CA TYR A 65 -1.19 -3.86 17.54
C TYR A 65 -0.78 -3.68 19.00
N VAL A 66 -0.81 -4.77 19.77
CA VAL A 66 -0.37 -4.80 21.16
C VAL A 66 1.09 -5.25 21.29
N ASP A 67 1.59 -5.95 20.28
CA ASP A 67 2.95 -6.46 20.26
C ASP A 67 3.40 -6.73 18.80
N LYS A 68 4.70 -6.90 18.58
CA LYS A 68 5.28 -7.27 17.28
C LYS A 68 6.51 -8.16 17.44
N LEU A 69 6.83 -8.91 16.39
CA LEU A 69 8.03 -9.75 16.31
C LEU A 69 8.70 -9.54 14.95
N ASP A 70 9.95 -9.09 14.96
CA ASP A 70 10.71 -8.83 13.74
C ASP A 70 11.53 -10.06 13.34
N LEU A 71 11.36 -10.53 12.11
CA LEU A 71 11.90 -11.80 11.62
C LEU A 71 13.12 -11.62 10.70
N ILE A 72 13.64 -10.40 10.56
CA ILE A 72 14.75 -10.11 9.65
C ILE A 72 16.00 -10.96 9.94
N ASP A 73 16.25 -11.24 11.22
CA ASP A 73 17.37 -12.06 11.69
C ASP A 73 16.92 -13.48 12.10
N LEU A 74 15.79 -13.98 11.58
CA LEU A 74 15.32 -15.33 11.90
C LEU A 74 16.41 -16.35 11.55
N THR A 75 16.89 -17.08 12.55
CA THR A 75 17.98 -18.04 12.39
C THR A 75 17.46 -19.36 11.82
N CYS A 76 16.35 -19.85 12.35
CA CYS A 76 15.64 -21.00 11.80
C CYS A 76 14.20 -21.08 12.29
N LEU A 77 13.40 -21.87 11.57
CA LEU A 77 12.05 -22.26 11.93
C LEU A 77 12.05 -23.78 12.16
N THR A 78 11.76 -24.20 13.38
CA THR A 78 11.78 -25.62 13.78
C THR A 78 10.37 -26.15 13.98
N ASP A 79 10.06 -27.28 13.35
CA ASP A 79 8.74 -27.91 13.46
C ASP A 79 8.67 -28.78 14.72
N GLU A 80 7.71 -28.49 15.59
CA GLU A 80 7.36 -29.37 16.70
C GLU A 80 6.28 -30.35 16.22
N ASN A 81 6.71 -31.44 15.58
CA ASN A 81 5.81 -32.52 15.14
C ASN A 81 5.16 -33.20 16.34
N SER A 82 4.03 -32.66 16.82
CA SER A 82 3.19 -33.35 17.79
C SER A 82 2.14 -34.16 17.03
N THR A 83 2.31 -35.48 17.01
CA THR A 83 1.41 -36.47 16.40
C THR A 83 0.00 -36.53 17.03
N VAL A 84 -0.25 -35.73 18.06
CA VAL A 84 -1.41 -35.87 18.96
C VAL A 84 -2.49 -34.80 18.72
N LYS A 85 -2.20 -33.70 18.01
CA LYS A 85 -3.16 -32.60 17.80
C LYS A 85 -3.17 -32.16 16.34
N ASN A 86 -4.37 -31.97 15.77
CA ASN A 86 -4.63 -31.46 14.41
C ASN A 86 -4.23 -29.98 14.24
N CYS A 87 -3.16 -29.50 14.88
CA CYS A 87 -2.65 -28.14 14.79
C CYS A 87 -1.14 -28.17 14.54
N ALA A 88 -0.63 -27.26 13.72
CA ALA A 88 0.81 -27.11 13.57
C ALA A 88 1.38 -26.33 14.75
N LYS A 89 2.59 -26.71 15.15
CA LYS A 89 3.40 -26.00 16.13
C LYS A 89 4.80 -25.88 15.58
N PHE A 90 5.36 -24.69 15.66
CA PHE A 90 6.72 -24.42 15.24
C PHE A 90 7.31 -23.32 16.10
N THR A 91 8.62 -23.34 16.24
CA THR A 91 9.38 -22.38 17.03
C THR A 91 10.20 -21.50 16.09
N LEU A 92 10.04 -20.19 16.25
CA LEU A 92 10.87 -19.19 15.61
C LEU A 92 12.07 -18.93 16.50
N VAL A 93 13.26 -19.24 16.01
CA VAL A 93 14.52 -19.02 16.73
C VAL A 93 15.15 -17.73 16.21
N LEU A 94 15.16 -16.70 17.04
CA LEU A 94 15.80 -15.42 16.76
C LEU A 94 17.03 -15.26 17.67
N PRO A 95 18.00 -14.39 17.32
CA PRO A 95 19.21 -14.22 18.12
C PRO A 95 18.97 -13.75 19.56
N LYS A 96 17.84 -13.09 19.81
CA LYS A 96 17.48 -12.47 21.09
C LYS A 96 16.39 -13.22 21.86
N GLU A 97 15.59 -14.01 21.16
CA GLU A 97 14.42 -14.69 21.76
C GLU A 97 13.98 -15.90 20.93
N GLU A 98 13.30 -16.83 21.61
CA GLU A 98 12.58 -17.93 20.96
C GLU A 98 11.08 -17.74 21.15
N VAL A 99 10.33 -17.87 20.07
CA VAL A 99 8.88 -17.69 20.07
C VAL A 99 8.20 -18.93 19.51
N GLN A 100 7.37 -19.57 20.33
CA GLN A 100 6.57 -20.71 19.93
C GLN A 100 5.25 -20.23 19.32
N LEU A 101 4.96 -20.70 18.12
CA LEU A 101 3.72 -20.44 17.40
C LEU A 101 2.90 -21.71 17.29
N LYS A 102 1.59 -21.56 17.46
CA LYS A 102 0.62 -22.63 17.28
C LYS A 102 -0.56 -22.13 16.47
N THR A 103 -0.95 -22.92 15.47
CA THR A 103 -2.06 -22.57 14.56
C THR A 103 -3.36 -23.27 14.94
N GLU A 104 -4.47 -22.86 14.31
CA GLU A 104 -5.77 -23.51 14.50
C GLU A 104 -5.79 -24.93 13.92
N ASN A 105 -5.11 -25.14 12.80
CA ASN A 105 -5.04 -26.41 12.10
C ASN A 105 -3.73 -26.60 11.30
N THR A 106 -3.44 -27.82 10.89
CA THR A 106 -2.22 -28.15 10.11
C THR A 106 -2.13 -27.39 8.79
N GLU A 107 -3.23 -27.20 8.07
CA GLU A 107 -3.28 -26.45 6.80
C GLU A 107 -2.85 -24.98 6.99
N SER A 108 -3.44 -24.29 7.97
CA SER A 108 -3.03 -22.93 8.34
C SER A 108 -1.58 -22.88 8.82
N GLY A 109 -1.08 -23.97 9.41
CA GLY A 109 0.32 -24.16 9.78
C GLY A 109 1.25 -24.07 8.59
N GLU A 110 0.97 -24.88 7.57
CA GLU A 110 1.72 -24.90 6.31
C GLU A 110 1.67 -23.54 5.61
N GLU A 111 0.52 -22.84 5.63
CA GLU A 111 0.42 -21.48 5.07
C GLU A 111 1.32 -20.50 5.83
N TRP A 112 1.19 -20.42 7.16
CA TRP A 112 2.00 -19.52 7.99
C TRP A 112 3.50 -19.79 7.81
N ARG A 113 3.90 -21.06 7.84
CA ARG A 113 5.27 -21.50 7.61
C ARG A 113 5.76 -21.09 6.22
N GLY A 114 4.96 -21.35 5.19
CA GLY A 114 5.28 -20.95 3.81
C GLY A 114 5.50 -19.46 3.66
N PHE A 115 4.61 -18.62 4.22
CA PHE A 115 4.73 -17.17 4.14
C PHE A 115 5.92 -16.63 4.95
N ILE A 116 6.15 -17.14 6.16
CA ILE A 116 7.29 -16.73 7.01
C ILE A 116 8.62 -17.07 6.33
N LEU A 117 8.78 -18.30 5.85
CA LEU A 117 9.99 -18.70 5.11
C LEU A 117 10.17 -17.86 3.86
N THR A 118 9.08 -17.56 3.14
CA THR A 118 9.16 -16.74 1.92
C THR A 118 9.72 -15.34 2.17
N VAL A 119 9.29 -14.67 3.23
CA VAL A 119 9.75 -13.30 3.51
C VAL A 119 11.11 -13.25 4.21
N THR A 120 11.51 -14.33 4.88
CA THR A 120 12.79 -14.40 5.62
C THR A 120 13.93 -14.92 4.73
N GLU A 121 13.71 -16.02 4.01
CA GLU A 121 14.68 -16.63 3.09
C GLU A 121 14.68 -15.98 1.70
N LEU A 122 13.70 -15.11 1.41
CA LEU A 122 13.54 -14.45 0.12
C LEU A 122 13.45 -15.46 -1.05
N SER A 123 12.79 -16.60 -0.82
CA SER A 123 12.55 -17.66 -1.79
C SER A 123 11.26 -18.43 -1.47
N VAL A 124 10.60 -19.04 -2.46
CA VAL A 124 9.39 -19.86 -2.19
C VAL A 124 9.83 -21.29 -1.81
N PRO A 125 9.41 -21.82 -0.64
CA PRO A 125 9.75 -23.19 -0.24
C PRO A 125 9.23 -24.24 -1.23
N GLN A 126 10.07 -25.22 -1.59
CA GLN A 126 9.70 -26.28 -2.56
C GLN A 126 9.01 -27.49 -1.91
N HIS A 127 9.12 -27.64 -0.59
CA HIS A 127 8.67 -28.84 0.16
C HIS A 127 7.43 -28.59 1.04
N VAL A 128 6.62 -27.57 0.72
CA VAL A 128 5.40 -27.24 1.48
C VAL A 128 4.18 -27.95 0.90
N SER A 129 3.30 -28.44 1.77
CA SER A 129 2.08 -29.16 1.37
C SER A 129 0.96 -28.19 0.99
N LEU A 130 1.25 -27.26 0.06
CA LEU A 130 0.35 -26.19 -0.33
C LEU A 130 -0.32 -26.45 -1.69
N LEU A 131 -1.56 -25.98 -1.81
CA LEU A 131 -2.31 -25.97 -3.05
C LEU A 131 -1.72 -24.96 -4.05
N PRO A 132 -1.94 -25.14 -5.37
CA PRO A 132 -1.39 -24.23 -6.38
C PRO A 132 -1.73 -22.76 -6.14
N GLY A 133 -2.95 -22.45 -5.69
CA GLY A 133 -3.36 -21.07 -5.37
C GLY A 133 -2.63 -20.48 -4.15
N GLN A 134 -2.27 -21.31 -3.16
CA GLN A 134 -1.44 -20.88 -2.02
C GLN A 134 -0.01 -20.59 -2.49
N VAL A 135 0.57 -21.46 -3.34
CA VAL A 135 1.92 -21.27 -3.91
C VAL A 135 2.01 -20.01 -4.77
N ILE A 136 0.99 -19.72 -5.59
CA ILE A 136 0.93 -18.46 -6.36
C ILE A 136 0.98 -17.24 -5.42
N ARG A 137 0.23 -17.26 -4.31
CA ARG A 137 0.27 -16.16 -3.32
C ARG A 137 1.66 -15.99 -2.69
N LEU A 138 2.39 -17.08 -2.43
CA LEU A 138 3.78 -17.00 -1.94
C LEU A 138 4.69 -16.29 -2.96
N HIS A 139 4.58 -16.62 -4.25
CA HIS A 139 5.35 -15.92 -5.30
C HIS A 139 5.00 -14.43 -5.37
N GLU A 140 3.73 -14.07 -5.26
CA GLU A 140 3.34 -12.66 -5.22
C GLU A 140 3.93 -11.92 -4.02
N VAL A 141 3.93 -12.54 -2.83
CA VAL A 141 4.54 -11.97 -1.62
C VAL A 141 6.04 -11.85 -1.78
N LEU A 142 6.71 -12.87 -2.35
CA LEU A 142 8.13 -12.84 -2.62
C LEU A 142 8.54 -11.64 -3.46
N GLU A 143 7.85 -11.41 -4.58
CA GLU A 143 8.15 -10.28 -5.47
C GLU A 143 7.87 -8.93 -4.79
N ARG A 144 6.80 -8.83 -3.98
CA ARG A 144 6.52 -7.62 -3.19
C ARG A 144 7.61 -7.35 -2.14
N GLU A 145 8.11 -8.39 -1.48
CA GLU A 145 9.16 -8.27 -0.46
C GLU A 145 10.52 -7.93 -1.08
N LYS A 146 10.92 -8.58 -2.19
CA LYS A 146 12.12 -8.22 -2.96
C LYS A 146 12.13 -6.75 -3.34
N LYS A 147 11.02 -6.28 -3.91
CA LYS A 147 10.85 -4.88 -4.32
C LYS A 147 11.05 -3.94 -3.12
N ARG A 148 10.43 -4.23 -1.99
CA ARG A 148 10.57 -3.44 -0.75
C ARG A 148 12.02 -3.39 -0.25
N ARG A 149 12.73 -4.52 -0.23
CA ARG A 149 14.13 -4.56 0.23
C ARG A 149 15.04 -3.70 -0.65
N ILE A 150 14.86 -3.77 -1.98
CA ILE A 150 15.58 -2.90 -2.93
C ILE A 150 15.29 -1.42 -2.64
N GLU A 151 14.02 -1.05 -2.45
CA GLU A 151 13.63 0.33 -2.14
C GLU A 151 14.19 0.80 -0.78
N THR A 152 14.36 -0.10 0.19
CA THR A 152 14.91 0.22 1.52
C THR A 152 16.43 0.36 1.49
N GLU A 153 17.13 -0.50 0.75
CA GLU A 153 18.59 -0.51 0.62
C GLU A 153 19.14 0.65 -0.22
N GLN A 154 18.34 1.21 -1.14
CA GLN A 154 18.72 2.38 -1.95
C GLN A 154 18.79 3.71 -1.17
N THR A 155 18.51 3.68 0.14
CA THR A 155 18.67 4.83 1.05
C THR A 155 19.82 4.61 2.04
N PRO A 156 21.05 5.05 1.76
CA PRO A 156 22.05 5.23 2.79
C PRO A 156 21.94 6.64 3.40
N SER A 157 21.60 6.67 4.70
CA SER A 157 21.90 7.67 5.72
C SER A 157 22.09 9.14 5.29
N SER A 158 21.11 9.98 5.61
CA SER A 158 21.33 11.33 6.15
C SER A 158 20.14 11.66 7.05
N ALA A 159 20.38 11.59 8.36
CA ALA A 159 19.42 12.02 9.37
C ALA A 159 19.41 13.56 9.49
N VAL A 160 18.28 14.06 10.01
CA VAL A 160 17.97 15.44 10.46
C VAL A 160 17.48 16.34 9.29
N ASP A 161 16.26 16.87 9.24
CA ASP A 161 15.28 17.22 10.28
C ASP A 161 13.83 17.20 9.76
N LYS A 162 12.90 17.11 10.72
CA LYS A 162 11.44 16.95 10.55
C LYS A 162 10.77 18.06 9.73
N LYS A 163 9.77 17.67 8.92
CA LYS A 163 8.36 18.12 9.02
C LYS A 163 7.46 17.28 8.13
N GLU A 164 6.57 16.51 8.76
CA GLU A 164 5.32 16.02 8.19
C GLU A 164 4.35 17.21 8.00
N PRO A 165 3.44 17.20 7.00
CA PRO A 165 2.31 16.26 7.05
C PRO A 165 1.81 15.65 5.73
N ALA A 166 1.18 14.49 5.93
CA ALA A 166 0.00 13.98 5.24
C ALA A 166 0.11 13.42 3.80
N GLU A 167 -0.03 12.09 3.75
CA GLU A 167 -0.99 11.37 2.89
C GLU A 167 -0.67 11.22 1.38
N ASP A 168 -0.14 10.02 1.08
CA ASP A 168 -0.86 8.94 0.39
C ASP A 168 -0.21 8.40 -0.91
N TYR A 169 0.06 7.09 -0.89
CA TYR A 169 0.42 6.17 -1.99
C TYR A 169 1.58 6.51 -2.92
N ALA A 170 2.79 6.04 -2.58
CA ALA A 170 3.75 5.61 -3.60
C ALA A 170 3.51 4.12 -3.91
N ASP A 171 2.62 3.87 -4.88
CA ASP A 171 2.85 2.84 -5.89
C ASP A 171 4.30 2.97 -6.40
N VAL A 172 4.92 1.88 -6.88
CA VAL A 172 6.24 1.84 -7.57
C VAL A 172 6.77 3.25 -7.88
N LEU A 173 7.94 3.67 -7.35
CA LEU A 173 8.58 4.95 -7.76
C LEU A 173 9.06 4.90 -9.24
N SER A 174 8.15 4.60 -10.16
CA SER A 174 7.96 5.45 -11.31
C SER A 174 7.57 6.80 -10.72
N PRO A 175 8.36 7.87 -10.92
CA PRO A 175 7.96 9.17 -10.43
C PRO A 175 6.53 9.46 -10.95
N MET A 176 5.66 10.03 -10.12
CA MET A 176 4.33 10.41 -10.61
C MET A 176 4.45 11.72 -11.39
N PRO A 177 3.67 11.93 -12.46
CA PRO A 177 3.63 13.23 -13.13
C PRO A 177 3.27 14.33 -12.12
N ALA A 178 3.87 15.51 -12.26
CA ALA A 178 3.71 16.61 -11.30
C ALA A 178 2.25 17.09 -11.11
N CYS A 179 1.35 16.77 -12.06
CA CYS A 179 -0.08 17.02 -11.97
C CYS A 179 -0.89 15.83 -11.42
N PHE A 180 -0.25 14.87 -10.75
CA PHE A 180 -0.92 13.79 -10.04
C PHE A 180 -1.37 14.28 -8.66
N TYR A 181 -2.67 14.14 -8.39
CA TYR A 181 -3.26 14.46 -7.09
C TYR A 181 -4.18 13.33 -6.64
N THR A 182 -4.05 12.93 -5.37
CA THR A 182 -4.87 11.89 -4.71
C THR A 182 -6.25 12.44 -4.32
N VAL A 183 -6.98 12.94 -5.32
CA VAL A 183 -8.27 13.63 -5.14
C VAL A 183 -9.41 12.91 -5.87
N SER A 184 -10.63 13.11 -5.39
CA SER A 184 -11.84 12.62 -6.03
C SER A 184 -12.17 13.37 -7.34
N ARG A 185 -13.13 12.84 -8.10
CA ARG A 185 -13.66 13.52 -9.30
C ARG A 185 -14.15 14.94 -8.97
N LYS A 186 -14.85 15.10 -7.85
CA LYS A 186 -15.44 16.38 -7.46
C LYS A 186 -14.35 17.38 -7.07
N GLU A 187 -13.39 16.96 -6.24
CA GLU A 187 -12.29 17.81 -5.81
C GLU A 187 -11.39 18.25 -6.97
N ALA A 188 -11.08 17.36 -7.92
CA ALA A 188 -10.31 17.75 -9.10
C ALA A 188 -11.04 18.79 -9.97
N THR A 189 -12.36 18.68 -10.11
CA THR A 189 -13.17 19.69 -10.78
C THR A 189 -13.06 21.03 -10.06
N GLU A 190 -13.25 21.04 -8.74
CA GLU A 190 -13.15 22.25 -7.92
C GLU A 190 -11.75 22.89 -8.00
N MET A 191 -10.67 22.09 -8.02
CA MET A 191 -9.30 22.60 -8.15
C MET A 191 -9.07 23.35 -9.46
N LEU A 192 -9.54 22.78 -10.58
CA LEU A 192 -9.42 23.40 -11.91
C LEU A 192 -10.31 24.63 -12.07
N GLU A 193 -11.45 24.67 -11.39
CA GLU A 193 -12.37 25.82 -11.41
C GLU A 193 -11.84 26.97 -10.56
N LYS A 194 -11.27 26.67 -9.37
CA LYS A 194 -10.75 27.69 -8.45
C LYS A 194 -9.46 28.33 -8.94
N ASN A 195 -8.60 27.59 -9.65
CA ASN A 195 -7.27 28.06 -10.03
C ASN A 195 -6.99 27.88 -11.54
N PRO A 196 -7.68 28.59 -12.44
CA PRO A 196 -7.55 28.40 -13.88
C PRO A 196 -6.16 28.74 -14.44
N SER A 197 -5.36 29.54 -13.72
CA SER A 197 -4.00 29.95 -14.11
C SER A 197 -2.94 28.87 -13.87
N LEU A 198 -3.20 27.90 -12.96
CA LEU A 198 -2.21 26.89 -12.56
C LEU A 198 -2.12 25.70 -13.52
N GLY A 199 -2.91 25.71 -14.58
CA GLY A 199 -3.06 24.63 -15.54
C GLY A 199 -4.49 24.14 -15.59
N ASN A 200 -4.78 23.25 -16.54
CA ASN A 200 -6.14 22.84 -16.86
C ASN A 200 -6.30 21.32 -17.02
N MET A 201 -5.35 20.56 -16.46
CA MET A 201 -5.31 19.10 -16.51
C MET A 201 -4.76 18.50 -15.22
N ILE A 202 -5.55 17.63 -14.57
CA ILE A 202 -5.19 16.88 -13.36
C ILE A 202 -5.25 15.38 -13.65
N LEU A 203 -4.23 14.64 -13.25
CA LEU A 203 -4.25 13.19 -13.15
C LEU A 203 -4.66 12.80 -11.73
N ARG A 204 -5.59 11.86 -11.59
CA ARG A 204 -6.06 11.39 -10.28
C ARG A 204 -6.39 9.90 -10.30
N PRO A 205 -6.50 9.25 -9.14
CA PRO A 205 -7.02 7.89 -9.04
C PRO A 205 -8.42 7.76 -9.68
N GLY A 206 -8.65 6.64 -10.35
CA GLY A 206 -9.96 6.25 -10.87
C GLY A 206 -10.91 5.75 -9.78
N SER A 207 -12.14 5.42 -10.16
CA SER A 207 -13.14 4.88 -9.23
C SER A 207 -12.93 3.40 -8.90
N ASP A 208 -12.18 2.70 -9.75
CA ASP A 208 -11.76 1.32 -9.53
C ASP A 208 -10.30 1.29 -9.07
N SER A 209 -9.89 0.25 -8.35
CA SER A 209 -8.58 0.18 -7.70
C SER A 209 -7.39 -0.03 -8.65
N LYS A 210 -7.61 0.00 -9.98
CA LYS A 210 -6.58 -0.26 -11.00
C LYS A 210 -6.65 0.70 -12.21
N SER A 211 -7.44 1.77 -12.14
CA SER A 211 -7.50 2.79 -13.19
C SER A 211 -7.15 4.16 -12.64
N TYR A 212 -6.75 5.01 -13.57
CA TYR A 212 -6.52 6.41 -13.38
C TYR A 212 -7.55 7.21 -14.17
N SER A 213 -7.67 8.49 -13.87
CA SER A 213 -8.53 9.41 -14.60
C SER A 213 -7.82 10.74 -14.84
N ILE A 214 -7.90 11.23 -16.07
CA ILE A 214 -7.47 12.58 -16.45
C ILE A 214 -8.69 13.48 -16.40
N THR A 215 -8.67 14.52 -15.57
CA THR A 215 -9.71 15.54 -15.50
C THR A 215 -9.18 16.81 -16.15
N ILE A 216 -9.90 17.36 -17.13
CA ILE A 216 -9.50 18.58 -17.83
C ILE A 216 -10.59 19.63 -17.80
N ARG A 217 -10.19 20.90 -17.86
CA ARG A 217 -11.06 22.06 -18.07
C ARG A 217 -10.72 22.69 -19.41
N GLN A 218 -11.66 22.65 -20.35
CA GLN A 218 -11.52 23.29 -21.66
C GLN A 218 -12.31 24.59 -21.68
N GLU A 219 -11.71 25.66 -22.20
CA GLU A 219 -12.33 26.99 -22.31
C GLU A 219 -12.80 27.29 -23.75
N ILE A 220 -13.03 26.28 -24.58
CA ILE A 220 -13.50 26.49 -25.96
C ILE A 220 -14.98 26.90 -25.89
N ASP A 221 -15.25 28.20 -26.07
CA ASP A 221 -16.52 28.95 -25.95
C ASP A 221 -17.21 28.92 -24.59
N THR A 222 -17.29 27.74 -23.95
CA THR A 222 -17.88 27.55 -22.62
C THR A 222 -16.96 26.67 -21.77
N PRO A 223 -16.73 27.01 -20.49
CA PRO A 223 -15.95 26.16 -19.59
C PRO A 223 -16.61 24.78 -19.47
N ARG A 224 -15.91 23.75 -19.93
CA ARG A 224 -16.37 22.37 -19.88
C ARG A 224 -15.35 21.49 -19.19
N ILE A 225 -15.84 20.70 -18.23
CA ILE A 225 -15.04 19.67 -17.56
C ILE A 225 -15.23 18.35 -18.29
N LYS A 226 -14.11 17.70 -18.62
CA LYS A 226 -14.11 16.34 -19.20
C LYS A 226 -13.27 15.41 -18.34
N HIS A 227 -13.64 14.14 -18.32
CA HIS A 227 -12.89 13.10 -17.64
C HIS A 227 -12.57 11.97 -18.62
N TYR A 228 -11.30 11.63 -18.75
CA TYR A 228 -10.84 10.49 -19.56
C TYR A 228 -10.38 9.38 -18.63
N LYS A 229 -10.80 8.15 -18.92
CA LYS A 229 -10.40 6.96 -18.17
C LYS A 229 -9.09 6.42 -18.72
N VAL A 230 -8.19 6.05 -17.83
CA VAL A 230 -6.89 5.47 -18.17
C VAL A 230 -6.74 4.14 -17.44
N MET A 231 -6.63 3.05 -18.19
CA MET A 231 -6.57 1.69 -17.65
C MET A 231 -5.14 1.20 -17.56
N SER A 232 -4.76 0.64 -16.41
CA SER A 232 -3.50 -0.10 -16.29
C SER A 232 -3.66 -1.48 -16.90
N VAL A 233 -2.95 -1.76 -18.00
CA VAL A 233 -2.98 -3.04 -18.72
C VAL A 233 -1.57 -3.62 -18.74
N GLY A 234 -1.31 -4.61 -17.87
CA GLY A 234 0.03 -5.16 -17.68
C GLY A 234 1.00 -4.10 -17.14
N LYS A 235 2.03 -3.76 -17.93
CA LYS A 235 3.00 -2.68 -17.62
C LYS A 235 2.70 -1.36 -18.34
N ASN A 236 1.62 -1.29 -19.14
CA ASN A 236 1.27 -0.14 -19.96
C ASN A 236 -0.03 0.52 -19.48
N TYR A 237 -0.31 1.70 -20.02
CA TYR A 237 -1.48 2.51 -19.72
C TYR A 237 -2.26 2.77 -21.00
N THR A 238 -3.56 2.43 -21.01
CA THR A 238 -4.43 2.65 -22.17
C THR A 238 -5.45 3.74 -21.87
N ILE A 239 -5.46 4.79 -22.70
CA ILE A 239 -6.45 5.87 -22.63
C ILE A 239 -7.71 5.42 -23.37
N GLU A 240 -8.85 5.49 -22.69
CA GLU A 240 -10.16 5.15 -23.25
C GLU A 240 -10.71 6.31 -24.09
N LEU A 241 -10.38 6.27 -25.38
CA LEU A 241 -10.87 7.19 -26.42
C LEU A 241 -11.59 6.38 -27.51
N GLU A 242 -12.26 7.04 -28.45
CA GLU A 242 -12.84 6.39 -29.64
C GLU A 242 -11.81 5.53 -30.38
N LYS A 243 -10.56 6.02 -30.43
CA LYS A 243 -9.39 5.25 -30.83
C LYS A 243 -8.47 5.08 -29.63
N PRO A 244 -8.45 3.89 -28.97
CA PRO A 244 -7.64 3.68 -27.79
C PRO A 244 -6.15 3.90 -28.05
N VAL A 245 -5.47 4.52 -27.09
CA VAL A 245 -4.03 4.83 -27.17
C VAL A 245 -3.32 4.17 -26.00
N THR A 246 -2.34 3.31 -26.28
CA THR A 246 -1.56 2.59 -25.26
C THR A 246 -0.16 3.16 -25.16
N LEU A 247 0.26 3.48 -23.93
CA LEU A 247 1.48 4.20 -23.62
C LEU A 247 2.25 3.50 -22.50
N PRO A 248 3.59 3.62 -22.46
CA PRO A 248 4.42 2.83 -21.56
C PRO A 248 4.36 3.28 -20.09
N ASN A 249 3.95 4.52 -19.80
CA ASN A 249 3.88 5.08 -18.45
C ASN A 249 2.94 6.29 -18.36
N LEU A 250 2.65 6.74 -17.13
CA LEU A 250 1.77 7.88 -16.88
C LEU A 250 2.35 9.21 -17.38
N PHE A 251 3.68 9.41 -17.42
CA PHE A 251 4.28 10.60 -18.06
C PHE A 251 3.93 10.68 -19.54
N SER A 252 4.03 9.55 -20.22
CA SER A 252 3.70 9.45 -21.65
C SER A 252 2.23 9.75 -21.91
N VAL A 253 1.33 9.41 -20.96
CA VAL A 253 -0.08 9.80 -21.00
C VAL A 253 -0.24 11.33 -20.92
N ILE A 254 0.45 11.98 -20.00
CA ILE A 254 0.43 13.45 -19.89
C ILE A 254 1.01 14.11 -21.14
N ASP A 255 2.16 13.65 -21.61
CA ASP A 255 2.80 14.12 -22.84
C ASP A 255 1.89 13.96 -24.06
N TYR A 256 1.14 12.84 -24.14
CA TYR A 256 0.19 12.60 -25.20
C TYR A 256 -0.88 13.70 -25.24
N PHE A 257 -1.53 14.00 -24.11
CA PHE A 257 -2.54 15.07 -24.04
C PHE A 257 -1.94 16.45 -24.37
N MET A 258 -0.73 16.76 -23.92
CA MET A 258 -0.05 18.03 -24.24
C MET A 258 0.25 18.15 -25.74
N LYS A 259 0.77 17.08 -26.36
CA LYS A 259 1.14 17.05 -27.79
C LYS A 259 -0.09 17.10 -28.68
N GLU A 260 -1.08 16.25 -28.41
CA GLU A 260 -2.31 16.13 -29.21
C GLU A 260 -3.11 17.44 -29.21
N THR A 261 -3.07 18.17 -28.09
CA THR A 261 -3.76 19.47 -27.97
C THR A 261 -2.89 20.68 -28.27
N ARG A 262 -1.66 20.48 -28.78
CA ARG A 262 -0.69 21.54 -29.11
C ARG A 262 -0.43 22.51 -27.95
N GLY A 263 -0.39 21.98 -26.73
CA GLY A 263 -0.13 22.75 -25.51
C GLY A 263 -1.33 23.51 -24.94
N ASN A 264 -2.53 23.31 -25.49
CA ASN A 264 -3.77 23.84 -24.90
C ASN A 264 -4.13 23.14 -23.58
N LEU A 265 -3.76 21.87 -23.42
CA LEU A 265 -3.77 21.20 -22.13
C LEU A 265 -2.41 21.32 -21.47
N ARG A 266 -2.41 21.83 -20.25
CA ARG A 266 -1.23 22.03 -19.40
C ARG A 266 -1.46 21.35 -18.06
N PRO A 267 -0.46 20.58 -17.57
CA PRO A 267 -0.48 20.02 -16.24
C PRO A 267 -0.82 21.09 -15.20
N PHE A 268 -1.78 20.79 -14.32
CA PHE A 268 -2.09 21.63 -13.17
C PHE A 268 -1.00 21.48 -12.12
N ILE A 269 -0.36 22.57 -11.72
CA ILE A 269 0.74 22.58 -10.75
C ILE A 269 0.41 23.55 -9.61
N TYR A 270 0.22 23.00 -8.43
CA TYR A 270 -0.04 23.76 -7.22
C TYR A 270 1.28 24.08 -6.49
N SER A 271 1.68 25.35 -6.42
CA SER A 271 2.80 25.79 -5.58
C SER A 271 2.28 26.26 -4.22
N ALA A 272 2.77 25.67 -3.13
CA ALA A 272 2.33 25.98 -1.76
C ALA A 272 2.89 27.31 -1.19
N ASP A 273 3.38 28.22 -2.03
CA ASP A 273 4.05 29.46 -1.60
C ASP A 273 3.16 30.71 -1.55
N GLU A 274 1.84 30.59 -1.64
CA GLU A 274 0.91 31.72 -1.44
C GLU A 274 0.01 31.50 -0.21
N THR A 275 0.62 31.45 0.97
CA THR A 275 -0.10 31.71 2.24
C THR A 275 0.71 32.62 3.16
N SER A 276 0.95 33.85 2.72
CA SER A 276 1.15 34.97 3.64
C SER A 276 0.86 36.28 2.91
N GLU A 277 0.27 37.23 3.65
CA GLU A 277 -0.15 38.57 3.22
C GLU A 277 -1.56 38.57 2.60
N THR A 278 -2.60 38.87 3.38
CA THR A 278 -2.89 40.26 3.72
C THR A 278 -3.73 40.33 5.01
N GLU A 279 -3.12 40.61 6.17
CA GLU A 279 -3.83 41.30 7.25
C GLU A 279 -3.72 42.81 6.97
N GLY A 280 -4.78 43.37 6.42
CA GLY A 280 -4.93 44.82 6.28
C GLY A 280 -5.15 45.45 7.66
N SER A 281 -4.12 46.07 8.21
CA SER A 281 -4.30 47.04 9.29
C SER A 281 -4.90 48.34 8.73
N PRO A 282 -5.91 48.94 9.39
CA PRO A 282 -6.54 50.17 8.91
C PRO A 282 -5.65 51.39 9.21
N VAL A 283 -5.29 52.12 8.16
CA VAL A 283 -4.64 53.42 8.24
C VAL A 283 -5.66 54.45 8.73
N THR A 284 -5.42 55.05 9.89
CA THR A 284 -6.09 56.31 10.30
C THR A 284 -5.22 57.48 9.84
N PRO A 285 -5.76 58.49 9.13
CA PRO A 285 -4.99 59.68 8.80
C PRO A 285 -5.00 60.66 9.98
N LEU A 286 -3.83 61.09 10.42
CA LEU A 286 -3.68 62.32 11.21
C LEU A 286 -4.06 63.53 10.35
N LYS A 287 -4.99 64.33 10.85
CA LYS A 287 -4.95 65.79 10.71
C LYS A 287 -5.55 66.43 11.95
#